data_AF-A0A1E7F0T4-F1
#
_entry.id   AF-A0A1E7F0T4-F1
#
_cell.length_a   1.000
_cell.length_b   1.000
_cell.length_c   1.000
_cell.angle_alpha   90.00
_cell.angle_beta   90.00
_cell.angle_gamma   90.00
#
_symmetry.space_group_name_H-M   'P 1'
#
loop_
_entity.id
_entity.type
_entity.pdbx_description
1 polymer ?
#
loop_
_entity_poly.entity_id
_entity_poly.type
_entity_poly.pdbx_seq_one_letter_code
_entity_poly.pdbx_strand_id
1 'polypeptide(L)'
;MNTYMLLVLTALFCFSSSTIKCAEANELKLRAREKMRKDKAERQLQANNAGLVFSRGYVCITRQQDFAFVIPQQRSIVLERGELFDLNLLGSSTIQSGGIYDPADVQIIDRLGTSEADNFIIPRGRGAKLNEQRGQFAGQRQPKFIPQKDPGFFFNGECVATQVAGPQILGHSCLLNLCLGGGGYNCLAIYAGSKFVFNPLEQVLFSPSTFIFVDNNSDKNEVLGTVVPSLPPSYPGTIIGGTGLFVGAVGYVDVTTITGSTLTPARDRNVDNRRSGKDKRDAGILSNLPQAGYITQKINVVTNVPLPVAP
;
A
#
# COMPACT_ATOMS: atom_id res chain seq x y z
N MET A 1 -29.35 84.33 0.34
CA MET A 1 -27.91 84.07 0.13
C MET A 1 -27.45 82.87 0.96
N ASN A 2 -28.10 81.69 0.85
CA ASN A 2 -27.77 80.55 1.73
C ASN A 2 -28.00 79.12 1.17
N THR A 3 -28.37 78.95 -0.11
CA THR A 3 -28.60 77.62 -0.71
C THR A 3 -27.50 77.20 -1.70
N TYR A 4 -26.85 78.15 -2.37
CA TYR A 4 -25.75 77.85 -3.30
C TYR A 4 -24.44 77.45 -2.61
N MET A 5 -24.20 77.92 -1.38
CA MET A 5 -22.97 77.57 -0.65
C MET A 5 -22.99 76.14 -0.09
N LEU A 6 -24.19 75.62 0.26
CA LEU A 6 -24.36 74.27 0.80
C LEU A 6 -24.20 73.17 -0.28
N LEU A 7 -24.55 73.48 -1.52
CA LEU A 7 -24.39 72.57 -2.67
C LEU A 7 -22.93 72.46 -3.15
N VAL A 8 -22.14 73.53 -3.04
CA VAL A 8 -20.71 73.48 -3.41
C VAL A 8 -19.88 72.73 -2.36
N LEU A 9 -20.20 72.90 -1.06
CA LEU A 9 -19.51 72.17 0.01
C LEU A 9 -19.79 70.66 -0.01
N THR A 10 -21.02 70.23 -0.32
CA THR A 10 -21.34 68.79 -0.42
C THR A 10 -20.71 68.10 -1.63
N ALA A 11 -20.55 68.81 -2.76
CA ALA A 11 -19.83 68.28 -3.92
C ALA A 11 -18.32 68.07 -3.65
N LEU A 12 -17.66 68.99 -2.92
CA LEU A 12 -16.23 68.90 -2.60
C LEU A 12 -15.87 67.77 -1.62
N PHE A 13 -16.77 67.40 -0.70
CA PHE A 13 -16.57 66.26 0.21
C PHE A 13 -16.74 64.89 -0.50
N CYS A 14 -17.53 64.82 -1.57
CA CYS A 14 -17.70 63.58 -2.34
C CYS A 14 -16.50 63.27 -3.25
N PHE A 15 -15.80 64.29 -3.78
CA PHE A 15 -14.60 64.09 -4.62
C PHE A 15 -13.33 63.76 -3.82
N SER A 16 -13.26 64.09 -2.53
CA SER A 16 -12.12 63.77 -1.66
C SER A 16 -12.19 62.35 -1.07
N SER A 17 -13.38 61.74 -1.03
CA SER A 17 -13.59 60.40 -0.46
C SER A 17 -13.23 59.26 -1.43
N SER A 18 -13.21 59.53 -2.74
CA SER A 18 -12.90 58.53 -3.78
C SER A 18 -11.41 58.40 -4.08
N THR A 19 -10.61 59.44 -3.84
CA THR A 19 -9.15 59.42 -4.04
C THR A 19 -8.42 58.63 -2.93
N ILE A 20 -8.91 58.69 -1.69
CA ILE A 20 -8.32 58.00 -0.54
C ILE A 20 -8.46 56.47 -0.68
N LYS A 21 -9.64 55.97 -1.09
CA LYS A 21 -9.86 54.53 -1.34
C LYS A 21 -9.02 53.99 -2.51
N CYS A 22 -8.69 54.85 -3.48
CA CYS A 22 -7.86 54.48 -4.62
C CYS A 22 -6.37 54.39 -4.24
N ALA A 23 -5.91 55.23 -3.31
CA ALA A 23 -4.54 55.18 -2.78
C ALA A 23 -4.30 53.89 -1.97
N GLU A 24 -5.24 53.51 -1.11
CA GLU A 24 -5.16 52.30 -0.27
C GLU A 24 -5.16 51.01 -1.11
N ALA A 25 -5.98 50.95 -2.17
CA ALA A 25 -6.01 49.83 -3.10
C ALA A 25 -4.69 49.68 -3.91
N ASN A 26 -4.02 50.79 -4.22
CA ASN A 26 -2.73 50.77 -4.91
C ASN A 26 -1.60 50.32 -3.98
N GLU A 27 -1.65 50.67 -2.69
CA GLU A 27 -0.68 50.20 -1.69
C GLU A 27 -0.78 48.69 -1.46
N LEU A 28 -2.01 48.16 -1.37
CA LEU A 28 -2.27 46.72 -1.31
C LEU A 28 -1.72 45.97 -2.52
N LYS A 29 -1.88 46.52 -3.73
CA LYS A 29 -1.32 45.94 -4.96
C LYS A 29 0.21 45.99 -4.99
N LEU A 30 0.82 47.04 -4.45
CA LEU A 30 2.28 47.15 -4.31
C LEU A 30 2.82 46.10 -3.33
N ARG A 31 2.21 45.98 -2.14
CA ARG A 31 2.59 44.94 -1.15
C ARG A 31 2.41 43.53 -1.70
N ALA A 32 1.36 43.28 -2.48
CA ALA A 32 1.15 41.99 -3.14
C ALA A 32 2.23 41.70 -4.21
N ARG A 33 2.65 42.71 -4.97
CA ARG A 33 3.74 42.57 -5.96
C ARG A 33 5.10 42.37 -5.30
N GLU A 34 5.38 43.04 -4.19
CA GLU A 34 6.59 42.83 -3.41
C GLU A 34 6.62 41.45 -2.77
N LYS A 35 5.50 40.98 -2.21
CA LYS A 35 5.35 39.60 -1.74
C LYS A 35 5.59 38.61 -2.87
N MET A 36 4.98 38.80 -4.03
CA MET A 36 5.20 37.94 -5.19
C MET A 36 6.65 37.97 -5.70
N ARG A 37 7.34 39.11 -5.64
CA ARG A 37 8.77 39.21 -5.97
C ARG A 37 9.62 38.47 -4.95
N LYS A 38 9.31 38.57 -3.66
CA LYS A 38 10.00 37.85 -2.59
C LYS A 38 9.76 36.34 -2.71
N ASP A 39 8.52 35.89 -2.90
CA ASP A 39 8.17 34.49 -3.14
C ASP A 39 8.81 33.95 -4.44
N LYS A 40 9.00 34.79 -5.46
CA LYS A 40 9.72 34.42 -6.69
C LYS A 40 11.22 34.30 -6.44
N ALA A 41 11.80 35.21 -5.67
CA ALA A 41 13.22 35.17 -5.30
C ALA A 41 13.52 33.99 -4.37
N GLU A 42 12.62 33.66 -3.43
CA GLU A 42 12.70 32.45 -2.59
C GLU A 42 12.55 31.17 -3.44
N ARG A 43 11.64 31.14 -4.41
CA ARG A 43 11.55 30.05 -5.40
C ARG A 43 12.80 29.94 -6.29
N GLN A 44 13.42 31.06 -6.66
CA GLN A 44 14.68 31.07 -7.42
C GLN A 44 15.88 30.65 -6.56
N LEU A 45 15.90 30.99 -5.27
CA LEU A 45 16.87 30.49 -4.30
C LEU A 45 16.72 28.98 -4.07
N GLN A 46 15.48 28.47 -4.04
CA GLN A 46 15.23 27.02 -4.03
C GLN A 46 15.64 26.34 -5.34
N ALA A 47 15.43 26.99 -6.50
CA ALA A 47 15.88 26.47 -7.79
C ALA A 47 17.42 26.43 -7.92
N ASN A 48 18.14 27.30 -7.20
CA ASN A 48 19.61 27.28 -7.14
C ASN A 48 20.17 26.14 -6.25
N ASN A 49 19.32 25.40 -5.52
CA ASN A 49 19.70 24.19 -4.79
C ASN A 49 19.56 22.91 -5.66
N ALA A 50 19.91 22.99 -6.94
CA ALA A 50 19.86 21.89 -7.91
C ALA A 50 20.83 20.70 -7.60
N GLY A 51 21.29 20.56 -6.35
CA GLY A 51 22.16 19.48 -5.88
C GLY A 51 21.79 18.88 -4.53
N LEU A 52 20.71 19.32 -3.86
CA LEU A 52 20.28 18.70 -2.61
C LEU A 52 19.33 17.54 -2.90
N VAL A 53 19.88 16.33 -2.79
CA VAL A 53 19.14 15.08 -2.85
C VAL A 53 18.75 14.69 -1.43
N PHE A 54 17.46 14.70 -1.13
CA PHE A 54 16.93 14.23 0.15
C PHE A 54 16.58 12.76 0.05
N SER A 55 17.10 11.95 0.97
CA SER A 55 16.75 10.53 1.05
C SER A 55 16.16 10.19 2.42
N ARG A 56 15.08 9.41 2.43
CA ARG A 56 14.48 8.88 3.65
C ARG A 56 13.83 7.52 3.40
N GLY A 57 13.97 6.63 4.38
CA GLY A 57 13.23 5.37 4.42
C GLY A 57 11.95 5.50 5.25
N TYR A 58 10.88 4.89 4.78
CA TYR A 58 9.60 4.76 5.49
C TYR A 58 9.21 3.30 5.58
N VAL A 59 8.40 2.95 6.58
CA VAL A 59 7.76 1.63 6.66
C VAL A 59 6.26 1.80 6.45
N CYS A 60 5.73 1.09 5.48
CA CYS A 60 4.31 0.96 5.24
C CYS A 60 3.81 -0.35 5.84
N ILE A 61 2.76 -0.31 6.65
CA ILE A 61 2.05 -1.51 7.11
C ILE A 61 0.62 -1.46 6.57
N THR A 62 0.29 -2.44 5.74
CA THR A 62 -1.05 -2.63 5.16
C THR A 62 -1.75 -3.75 5.91
N ARG A 63 -2.93 -3.44 6.45
CA ARG A 63 -3.81 -4.42 7.09
C ARG A 63 -4.58 -5.20 6.02
N GLN A 64 -5.04 -6.38 6.37
CA GLN A 64 -5.80 -7.24 5.47
C GLN A 64 -7.04 -6.53 4.87
N GLN A 65 -7.78 -5.78 5.69
CA GLN A 65 -8.95 -5.03 5.26
C GLN A 65 -8.64 -3.89 4.27
N ASP A 66 -7.38 -3.45 4.22
CA ASP A 66 -6.89 -2.37 3.38
C ASP A 66 -6.11 -2.90 2.17
N PHE A 67 -6.26 -4.19 1.85
CA PHE A 67 -5.65 -4.86 0.72
C PHE A 67 -6.71 -5.67 -0.06
N ALA A 68 -6.72 -5.54 -1.38
CA ALA A 68 -7.59 -6.30 -2.24
C ALA A 68 -6.83 -6.81 -3.47
N PHE A 69 -7.08 -8.05 -3.85
CA PHE A 69 -6.63 -8.62 -5.12
C PHE A 69 -7.85 -8.92 -5.99
N VAL A 70 -7.90 -8.31 -7.16
CA VAL A 70 -9.03 -8.34 -8.09
C VAL A 70 -8.57 -8.98 -9.40
N ILE A 71 -9.31 -9.98 -9.89
CA ILE A 71 -9.06 -10.64 -11.18
C ILE A 71 -10.20 -10.24 -12.13
N PRO A 72 -9.93 -9.54 -13.25
CA PRO A 72 -10.97 -8.95 -14.09
C PRO A 72 -11.88 -9.99 -14.78
N GLN A 73 -11.42 -11.22 -14.96
CA GLN A 73 -12.14 -12.25 -15.73
C GLN A 73 -12.99 -13.20 -14.89
N GLN A 74 -13.01 -13.07 -13.55
CA GLN A 74 -13.71 -14.03 -12.70
C GLN A 74 -14.88 -13.39 -11.93
N ARG A 75 -16.12 -13.85 -12.24
CA ARG A 75 -17.32 -13.60 -11.42
C ARG A 75 -17.28 -14.32 -10.06
N SER A 76 -16.32 -15.22 -9.85
CA SER A 76 -16.14 -16.02 -8.65
C SER A 76 -14.70 -16.53 -8.58
N ILE A 77 -14.06 -16.45 -7.40
CA ILE A 77 -12.74 -17.04 -7.12
C ILE A 77 -12.84 -18.57 -7.00
N VAL A 78 -14.04 -19.17 -7.13
CA VAL A 78 -14.22 -20.62 -7.10
C VAL A 78 -13.64 -21.23 -8.39
N LEU A 79 -12.40 -21.69 -8.30
CA LEU A 79 -11.72 -22.41 -9.36
C LEU A 79 -12.36 -23.79 -9.53
N GLU A 80 -12.92 -24.06 -10.72
CA GLU A 80 -13.33 -25.42 -11.06
C GLU A 80 -12.09 -26.32 -11.22
N ARG A 81 -12.28 -27.61 -10.92
CA ARG A 81 -11.19 -28.57 -10.77
C ARG A 81 -10.38 -28.71 -12.07
N GLY A 82 -9.13 -28.31 -12.05
CA GLY A 82 -8.18 -28.45 -13.17
C GLY A 82 -7.72 -27.13 -13.80
N GLU A 83 -8.36 -26.01 -13.47
CA GLU A 83 -8.12 -24.70 -14.12
C GLU A 83 -7.06 -23.83 -13.42
N LEU A 84 -6.41 -24.31 -12.36
CA LEU A 84 -5.42 -23.53 -11.60
C LEU A 84 -4.21 -23.11 -12.46
N PHE A 85 -3.90 -23.89 -13.50
CA PHE A 85 -2.84 -23.62 -14.47
C PHE A 85 -3.32 -22.82 -15.69
N ASP A 86 -4.63 -22.71 -15.90
CA ASP A 86 -5.25 -21.93 -16.99
C ASP A 86 -5.60 -20.49 -16.54
N LEU A 87 -5.28 -20.14 -15.28
CA LEU A 87 -5.54 -18.81 -14.76
C LEU A 87 -4.67 -17.77 -15.47
N ASN A 88 -5.32 -16.91 -16.25
CA ASN A 88 -4.68 -15.74 -16.81
C ASN A 88 -4.81 -14.56 -15.84
N LEU A 89 -3.70 -14.20 -15.19
CA LEU A 89 -3.66 -13.06 -14.27
C LEU A 89 -3.49 -11.71 -15.00
N LEU A 90 -3.52 -11.66 -16.33
CA LEU A 90 -3.36 -10.43 -17.08
C LEU A 90 -4.48 -9.43 -16.73
N GLY A 91 -4.08 -8.22 -16.36
CA GLY A 91 -5.02 -7.18 -15.92
C GLY A 91 -5.57 -7.39 -14.50
N SER A 92 -5.11 -8.44 -13.78
CA SER A 92 -5.35 -8.52 -12.34
C SER A 92 -4.73 -7.32 -11.63
N SER A 93 -5.41 -6.85 -10.59
CA SER A 93 -5.09 -5.64 -9.87
C SER A 93 -4.95 -5.92 -8.39
N THR A 94 -3.87 -5.42 -7.78
CA THR A 94 -3.73 -5.34 -6.33
C THR A 94 -3.92 -3.89 -5.90
N ILE A 95 -4.90 -3.67 -5.03
CA ILE A 95 -5.19 -2.36 -4.43
C ILE A 95 -4.75 -2.41 -2.98
N GLN A 96 -3.99 -1.41 -2.53
CA GLN A 96 -3.50 -1.35 -1.16
C GLN A 96 -3.62 0.05 -0.56
N SER A 97 -3.78 0.12 0.77
CA SER A 97 -3.81 1.36 1.54
C SER A 97 -3.23 1.16 2.95
N GLY A 98 -1.91 1.29 3.08
CA GLY A 98 -1.21 1.14 4.36
C GLY A 98 -1.01 2.46 5.11
N GLY A 99 -0.72 2.36 6.41
CA GLY A 99 -0.21 3.48 7.20
C GLY A 99 1.29 3.60 7.05
N ILE A 100 1.82 4.83 7.08
CA ILE A 100 3.26 5.12 7.04
C ILE A 100 3.77 5.41 8.45
N TYR A 101 4.90 4.78 8.79
CA TYR A 101 5.56 4.88 10.10
C TYR A 101 7.06 5.12 9.92
N ASP A 102 7.70 5.65 10.96
CA ASP A 102 9.15 5.73 11.03
C ASP A 102 9.74 4.31 11.18
N PRO A 103 10.76 3.93 10.39
CA PRO A 103 11.47 2.66 10.58
C PRO A 103 12.01 2.43 11.99
N ALA A 104 12.27 3.48 12.77
CA ALA A 104 12.74 3.37 14.15
C ALA A 104 11.67 2.84 15.12
N ASP A 105 10.39 3.08 14.84
CA ASP A 105 9.27 2.74 15.72
C ASP A 105 8.65 1.38 15.40
N VAL A 106 8.96 0.80 14.24
CA VAL A 106 8.44 -0.50 13.81
C VAL A 106 9.48 -1.60 14.03
N GLN A 107 9.14 -2.54 14.91
CA GLN A 107 9.93 -3.76 15.13
C GLN A 107 9.33 -4.93 14.35
N ILE A 108 10.09 -5.48 13.42
CA ILE A 108 9.75 -6.72 12.71
C ILE A 108 10.42 -7.87 13.42
N ILE A 109 9.62 -8.85 13.84
CA ILE A 109 10.09 -10.05 14.52
C ILE A 109 9.95 -11.27 13.62
N ASP A 110 10.92 -12.17 13.72
CA ASP A 110 10.80 -13.50 13.14
C ASP A 110 9.66 -14.24 13.84
N ARG A 111 8.64 -14.62 13.08
CA ARG A 111 7.54 -15.48 13.50
C ARG A 111 7.65 -16.79 12.73
N LEU A 112 8.52 -17.67 13.22
CA LEU A 112 8.75 -19.01 12.68
C LEU A 112 7.56 -19.98 12.93
N GLY A 113 6.34 -19.48 13.09
CA GLY A 113 5.18 -20.29 13.49
C GLY A 113 5.40 -20.99 14.85
N THR A 114 6.20 -20.40 15.73
CA THR A 114 6.53 -20.93 17.07
C THR A 114 5.71 -20.26 18.19
N SER A 115 4.96 -19.21 17.89
CA SER A 115 4.10 -18.52 18.86
C SER A 115 2.72 -19.15 18.91
N GLU A 116 2.16 -19.31 20.10
CA GLU A 116 0.76 -19.75 20.29
C GLU A 116 -0.24 -18.82 19.61
N ALA A 117 0.12 -17.55 19.39
CA ALA A 117 -0.71 -16.57 18.67
C ALA A 117 -0.87 -16.87 17.17
N ASP A 118 -0.03 -17.75 16.61
CA ASP A 118 -0.06 -18.15 15.19
C ASP A 118 -0.80 -19.50 15.00
N ASN A 119 -1.39 -20.05 16.08
CA ASN A 119 -2.20 -21.26 16.05
C ASN A 119 -3.62 -20.96 15.56
N PHE A 120 -4.01 -21.56 14.45
CA PHE A 120 -5.38 -21.57 13.96
C PHE A 120 -6.10 -22.80 14.50
N ILE A 121 -7.18 -22.58 15.25
CA ILE A 121 -8.10 -23.62 15.67
C ILE A 121 -9.03 -23.94 14.50
N ILE A 122 -8.86 -25.11 13.89
CA ILE A 122 -9.80 -25.61 12.89
C ILE A 122 -10.75 -26.60 13.56
N PRO A 123 -12.06 -26.29 13.68
CA PRO A 123 -13.02 -27.25 14.17
C PRO A 123 -13.16 -28.38 13.14
N ARG A 124 -12.55 -29.54 13.41
CA ARG A 124 -12.97 -30.78 12.76
C ARG A 124 -14.29 -31.22 13.39
N GLY A 125 -15.19 -31.73 12.55
CA GLY A 125 -16.53 -32.17 12.96
C GLY A 125 -16.54 -33.08 14.19
N ARG A 126 -17.69 -33.10 14.88
CA ARG A 126 -17.95 -33.77 16.17
C ARG A 126 -17.10 -35.04 16.38
N GLY A 127 -16.12 -34.96 17.28
CA GLY A 127 -15.38 -36.12 17.79
C GLY A 127 -13.88 -36.18 17.50
N ALA A 128 -13.33 -35.29 16.67
CA ALA A 128 -11.88 -35.24 16.42
C ALA A 128 -11.18 -34.27 17.40
N LYS A 129 -10.01 -34.68 17.94
CA LYS A 129 -9.13 -33.81 18.73
C LYS A 129 -8.78 -32.55 17.93
N LEU A 130 -8.76 -31.39 18.61
CA LEU A 130 -8.29 -30.12 18.07
C LEU A 130 -6.82 -30.30 17.64
N ASN A 131 -6.55 -30.29 16.34
CA ASN A 131 -5.17 -30.14 15.86
C ASN A 131 -4.95 -28.64 15.62
N GLU A 132 -4.01 -28.06 16.37
CA GLU A 132 -3.53 -26.70 16.11
C GLU A 132 -2.83 -26.70 14.75
N GLN A 133 -3.38 -25.99 13.76
CA GLN A 133 -2.67 -25.73 12.51
C GLN A 133 -1.95 -24.39 12.64
N ARG A 134 -0.64 -24.38 12.44
CA ARG A 134 0.18 -23.17 12.53
C ARG A 134 0.11 -22.42 11.21
N GLY A 135 -0.28 -21.15 11.26
CA GLY A 135 -0.26 -20.29 10.09
C GLY A 135 1.16 -19.95 9.67
N GLN A 136 1.43 -19.99 8.37
CA GLN A 136 2.66 -19.46 7.80
C GLN A 136 2.46 -18.00 7.40
N PHE A 137 3.54 -17.24 7.37
CA PHE A 137 3.56 -15.88 6.87
C PHE A 137 4.61 -15.74 5.78
N ALA A 138 4.34 -14.90 4.78
CA ALA A 138 5.36 -14.64 3.76
C ALA A 138 6.55 -13.93 4.38
N GLY A 139 7.74 -14.47 4.14
CA GLY A 139 8.99 -14.02 4.77
C GLY A 139 9.19 -14.44 6.23
N GLN A 140 8.32 -15.29 6.80
CA GLN A 140 8.38 -15.78 8.20
C GLN A 140 8.53 -14.67 9.25
N ARG A 141 8.05 -13.47 8.94
CA ARG A 141 8.22 -12.26 9.74
C ARG A 141 6.91 -11.53 9.84
N GLN A 142 6.69 -10.86 10.96
CA GLN A 142 5.54 -9.98 11.18
C GLN A 142 5.94 -8.80 12.08
N PRO A 143 5.26 -7.65 11.99
CA PRO A 143 5.43 -6.59 12.98
C PRO A 143 5.06 -7.11 14.37
N LYS A 144 5.88 -6.77 15.37
CA LYS A 144 5.63 -7.13 16.78
C LYS A 144 4.37 -6.46 17.30
N PHE A 145 4.21 -5.18 16.98
CA PHE A 145 3.03 -4.39 17.22
C PHE A 145 2.84 -3.43 16.04
N ILE A 146 1.62 -2.92 15.87
CA ILE A 146 1.30 -1.93 14.84
C ILE A 146 0.90 -0.65 15.57
N PRO A 147 1.66 0.45 15.41
CA PRO A 147 1.26 1.74 15.97
C PRO A 147 -0.10 2.20 15.45
N GLN A 148 -0.71 3.17 16.13
CA GLN A 148 -1.94 3.78 15.62
C GLN A 148 -1.63 4.54 14.34
N LYS A 149 -2.38 4.26 13.27
CA LYS A 149 -2.24 4.93 11.97
C LYS A 149 -2.60 6.40 12.11
N ASP A 150 -1.71 7.30 11.69
CA ASP A 150 -2.02 8.71 11.48
C ASP A 150 -2.77 8.87 10.14
N PRO A 151 -3.96 9.50 10.12
CA PRO A 151 -4.74 9.67 8.90
C PRO A 151 -4.03 10.51 7.82
N GLY A 152 -3.05 11.35 8.18
CA GLY A 152 -2.26 12.14 7.26
C GLY A 152 -1.07 11.40 6.64
N PHE A 153 -0.73 10.21 7.15
CA PHE A 153 0.43 9.41 6.72
C PHE A 153 0.01 8.05 6.21
N PHE A 154 -0.08 7.93 4.89
CA PHE A 154 -0.52 6.70 4.26
C PHE A 154 0.14 6.48 2.90
N PHE A 155 0.15 5.23 2.50
CA PHE A 155 0.62 4.79 1.20
C PHE A 155 -0.46 3.96 0.54
N ASN A 156 -0.98 4.47 -0.56
CA ASN A 156 -2.07 3.81 -1.27
C ASN A 156 -1.81 3.75 -2.77
N GLY A 157 -2.54 2.88 -3.45
CA GLY A 157 -2.51 2.82 -4.89
C GLY A 157 -2.88 1.46 -5.41
N GLU A 158 -2.62 1.32 -6.71
CA GLU A 158 -3.02 0.16 -7.49
C GLU A 158 -1.83 -0.33 -8.31
N CYS A 159 -1.59 -1.64 -8.30
CA CYS A 159 -0.67 -2.30 -9.21
C CYS A 159 -1.44 -3.27 -10.10
N VAL A 160 -1.24 -3.15 -11.41
CA VAL A 160 -1.88 -4.02 -12.41
C VAL A 160 -0.83 -4.93 -13.05
N ALA A 161 -1.14 -6.22 -13.14
CA ALA A 161 -0.33 -7.19 -13.86
C ALA A 161 -0.39 -6.92 -15.37
N THR A 162 0.73 -6.50 -15.96
CA THR A 162 0.83 -6.13 -17.37
C THR A 162 1.44 -7.23 -18.23
N GLN A 163 2.14 -8.18 -17.60
CA GLN A 163 2.73 -9.35 -18.26
C GLN A 163 2.60 -10.56 -17.35
N VAL A 164 2.18 -11.69 -17.91
CA VAL A 164 1.95 -12.93 -17.16
C VAL A 164 2.31 -14.16 -17.98
N ALA A 165 2.64 -15.25 -17.30
CA ALA A 165 2.78 -16.58 -17.86
C ALA A 165 2.09 -17.59 -16.93
N GLY A 166 0.88 -18.05 -17.32
CA GLY A 166 0.00 -18.82 -16.44
C GLY A 166 -0.28 -18.05 -15.14
N PRO A 167 -0.12 -18.69 -13.96
CA PRO A 167 -0.35 -18.05 -12.66
C PRO A 167 0.78 -17.10 -12.22
N GLN A 168 1.86 -16.98 -13.00
CA GLN A 168 3.00 -16.13 -12.66
C GLN A 168 2.84 -14.74 -13.28
N ILE A 169 2.91 -13.71 -12.45
CA ILE A 169 3.11 -12.34 -12.90
C ILE A 169 4.58 -12.20 -13.29
N LEU A 170 4.86 -11.63 -14.47
CA LEU A 170 6.21 -11.36 -14.98
C LEU A 170 6.54 -9.88 -14.98
N GLY A 171 5.51 -9.03 -15.00
CA GLY A 171 5.63 -7.58 -14.99
C GLY A 171 4.35 -6.95 -14.49
N HIS A 172 4.51 -5.84 -13.77
CA HIS A 172 3.39 -5.04 -13.28
C HIS A 172 3.63 -3.56 -13.55
N SER A 173 2.56 -2.78 -13.49
CA SER A 173 2.59 -1.32 -13.48
C SER A 173 1.77 -0.81 -12.31
N CYS A 174 2.37 0.03 -11.48
CA CYS A 174 1.76 0.60 -10.30
C CYS A 174 1.62 2.11 -10.39
N LEU A 175 0.48 2.61 -9.92
CA LEU A 175 0.26 4.02 -9.60
C LEU A 175 0.03 4.13 -8.10
N LEU A 176 0.97 4.78 -7.42
CA LEU A 176 1.07 4.80 -5.96
C LEU A 176 1.12 6.25 -5.49
N ASN A 177 0.49 6.56 -4.36
CA ASN A 177 0.64 7.82 -3.67
C ASN A 177 1.24 7.59 -2.28
N LEU A 178 2.28 8.35 -1.97
CA LEU A 178 2.88 8.40 -0.65
C LEU A 178 2.55 9.74 0.01
N CYS A 179 1.63 9.73 0.96
CA CYS A 179 1.21 10.92 1.69
C CYS A 179 1.95 11.03 3.02
N LEU A 180 2.57 12.18 3.26
CA LEU A 180 3.45 12.44 4.38
C LEU A 180 3.02 13.70 5.14
N GLY A 181 1.75 13.73 5.55
CA GLY A 181 1.18 14.77 6.39
C GLY A 181 0.22 15.73 5.66
N GLY A 182 0.01 16.90 6.27
CA GLY A 182 -0.95 17.90 5.78
C GLY A 182 -2.38 17.36 5.71
N GLY A 183 -2.78 16.49 6.64
CA GLY A 183 -4.11 15.85 6.63
C GLY A 183 -4.36 14.92 5.43
N GLY A 184 -3.30 14.47 4.75
CA GLY A 184 -3.41 13.64 3.55
C GLY A 184 -3.35 14.42 2.23
N TYR A 185 -3.02 15.72 2.27
CA TYR A 185 -2.89 16.56 1.07
C TYR A 185 -1.45 16.71 0.57
N ASN A 186 -0.45 16.36 1.40
CA ASN A 186 0.96 16.39 1.01
C ASN A 186 1.36 15.00 0.53
N CYS A 187 1.23 14.73 -0.77
CA CYS A 187 1.48 13.42 -1.36
C CYS A 187 2.48 13.46 -2.50
N LEU A 188 3.28 12.41 -2.63
CA LEU A 188 4.11 12.12 -3.78
C LEU A 188 3.37 11.16 -4.70
N ALA A 189 3.29 11.49 -5.99
CA ALA A 189 2.74 10.61 -7.02
C ALA A 189 3.88 9.77 -7.60
N ILE A 190 3.74 8.46 -7.54
CA ILE A 190 4.78 7.49 -7.89
C ILE A 190 4.23 6.57 -8.98
N TYR A 191 5.01 6.41 -10.05
CA TYR A 191 4.78 5.38 -11.05
C TYR A 191 5.87 4.32 -10.95
N ALA A 192 5.49 3.05 -10.80
CA ALA A 192 6.43 1.94 -10.74
C ALA A 192 6.06 0.87 -11.76
N GLY A 193 6.81 0.79 -12.86
CA GLY A 193 6.66 -0.24 -13.88
C GLY A 193 7.96 -1.02 -13.99
N SER A 194 7.96 -2.31 -13.70
CA SER A 194 9.17 -3.13 -13.77
C SER A 194 8.89 -4.61 -13.99
N LYS A 195 9.94 -5.36 -14.29
CA LYS A 195 9.92 -6.82 -14.26
C LYS A 195 9.63 -7.25 -12.83
N PHE A 196 8.54 -8.01 -12.66
CA PHE A 196 8.03 -8.42 -11.37
C PHE A 196 7.63 -9.89 -11.48
N VAL A 197 8.60 -10.77 -11.22
CA VAL A 197 8.41 -12.23 -11.32
C VAL A 197 7.87 -12.74 -9.98
N PHE A 198 6.57 -12.99 -9.91
CA PHE A 198 5.89 -13.36 -8.67
C PHE A 198 4.65 -14.21 -8.94
N ASN A 199 4.48 -15.29 -8.17
CA ASN A 199 3.28 -16.12 -8.23
C ASN A 199 2.43 -15.88 -6.97
N PRO A 200 1.31 -15.14 -7.05
CA PRO A 200 0.46 -14.89 -5.89
C PRO A 200 -0.22 -16.17 -5.37
N LEU A 201 -0.37 -17.22 -6.20
CA LEU A 201 -1.01 -18.47 -5.80
C LEU A 201 -0.10 -19.39 -4.96
N GLU A 202 1.21 -19.12 -4.92
CA GLU A 202 2.16 -19.79 -4.03
C GLU A 202 2.11 -19.25 -2.59
N GLN A 203 1.24 -18.27 -2.31
CA GLN A 203 1.04 -17.68 -0.98
C GLN A 203 0.13 -18.51 -0.07
N VAL A 204 0.41 -19.80 0.08
CA VAL A 204 -0.50 -20.73 0.79
C VAL A 204 -0.30 -20.65 2.31
N LEU A 205 -1.40 -20.41 3.06
CA LEU A 205 -1.41 -20.33 4.53
C LEU A 205 -1.05 -21.65 5.23
N PHE A 206 -1.35 -22.79 4.60
CA PHE A 206 -1.03 -24.13 5.10
C PHE A 206 -0.39 -24.95 3.99
N SER A 207 0.87 -25.35 4.17
CA SER A 207 1.50 -26.35 3.30
C SER A 207 1.36 -27.74 3.92
N PRO A 208 0.80 -28.74 3.20
CA PRO A 208 0.69 -30.12 3.67
C PRO A 208 2.05 -30.75 3.99
N SER A 209 3.14 -30.26 3.40
CA SER A 209 4.50 -30.78 3.58
C SER A 209 5.30 -30.06 4.65
N THR A 210 4.82 -28.94 5.20
CA THR A 210 5.57 -28.21 6.24
C THR A 210 5.28 -28.72 7.65
N PHE A 211 4.11 -29.34 7.85
CA PHE A 211 3.74 -30.01 9.09
C PHE A 211 3.08 -31.34 8.76
N ILE A 212 3.89 -32.33 8.41
CA ILE A 212 3.42 -33.71 8.36
C ILE A 212 3.16 -34.13 9.80
N PHE A 213 1.89 -34.30 10.14
CA PHE A 213 1.54 -35.09 11.32
C PHE A 213 1.95 -36.52 11.00
N VAL A 214 2.93 -37.01 11.75
CA VAL A 214 3.42 -38.39 11.70
C VAL A 214 2.22 -39.34 11.77
N ASP A 215 1.93 -40.02 10.67
CA ASP A 215 1.28 -41.32 10.75
C ASP A 215 2.30 -42.26 11.37
N ASN A 216 1.92 -42.93 12.46
CA ASN A 216 2.79 -43.80 13.27
C ASN A 216 3.33 -45.04 12.53
N ASN A 217 3.29 -45.09 11.20
CA ASN A 217 3.82 -46.18 10.40
C ASN A 217 4.23 -45.65 9.02
N SER A 218 5.46 -45.16 8.87
CA SER A 218 6.25 -45.24 7.63
C SER A 218 7.62 -44.57 7.82
N ASP A 219 8.68 -45.34 7.61
CA ASP A 219 10.10 -44.96 7.61
C ASP A 219 10.48 -43.98 6.49
N LYS A 220 9.99 -42.73 6.54
CA LYS A 220 10.51 -41.65 5.71
C LYS A 220 10.64 -40.38 6.53
N ASN A 221 11.89 -40.01 6.81
CA ASN A 221 12.28 -38.67 7.26
C ASN A 221 11.89 -37.65 6.17
N GLU A 222 10.63 -37.22 6.14
CA GLU A 222 10.21 -36.09 5.33
C GLU A 222 10.50 -34.79 6.09
N VAL A 223 11.30 -33.94 5.45
CA VAL A 223 11.84 -32.68 5.98
C VAL A 223 10.70 -31.72 6.31
N LEU A 224 10.40 -31.56 7.60
CA LEU A 224 9.61 -30.46 8.13
C LEU A 224 10.27 -29.13 7.71
N GLY A 225 9.58 -28.27 6.95
CA GLY A 225 9.99 -26.86 6.81
C GLY A 225 10.10 -26.22 5.42
N THR A 226 9.63 -26.83 4.32
CA THR A 226 10.20 -26.46 3.00
C THR A 226 9.42 -25.50 2.09
N VAL A 227 8.17 -25.10 2.39
CA VAL A 227 7.48 -24.11 1.52
C VAL A 227 7.05 -22.91 2.35
N VAL A 228 7.90 -21.90 2.36
CA VAL A 228 7.58 -20.57 2.89
C VAL A 228 6.97 -19.75 1.76
N PRO A 229 5.83 -19.09 1.97
CA PRO A 229 5.30 -18.13 1.00
C PRO A 229 6.38 -17.09 0.64
N SER A 230 6.72 -16.99 -0.64
CA SER A 230 7.80 -16.11 -1.11
C SER A 230 7.38 -14.65 -0.98
N LEU A 231 8.29 -13.75 -0.63
CA LEU A 231 7.98 -12.32 -0.69
C LEU A 231 7.96 -11.85 -2.16
N PRO A 232 7.07 -10.92 -2.51
CA PRO A 232 7.16 -10.24 -3.80
C PRO A 232 8.53 -9.55 -3.95
N PRO A 233 9.13 -9.56 -5.15
CA PRO A 233 10.41 -8.90 -5.37
C PRO A 233 10.30 -7.40 -5.12
N SER A 234 11.41 -6.78 -4.74
CA SER A 234 11.50 -5.32 -4.69
C SER A 234 11.33 -4.74 -6.08
N TYR A 235 10.59 -3.64 -6.19
CA TYR A 235 10.39 -2.97 -7.46
C TYR A 235 10.69 -1.47 -7.35
N PRO A 236 11.35 -0.93 -8.37
CA PRO A 236 11.83 0.43 -8.36
C PRO A 236 10.76 1.31 -9.06
N GLY A 237 10.60 2.57 -8.64
CA GLY A 237 9.57 3.50 -9.13
C GLY A 237 10.06 4.94 -9.21
N THR A 238 9.40 5.74 -10.04
CA THR A 238 9.76 7.13 -10.30
C THR A 238 8.71 8.07 -9.72
N ILE A 239 9.14 9.13 -9.05
CA ILE A 239 8.27 10.21 -8.58
C ILE A 239 7.99 11.12 -9.78
N ILE A 240 6.73 11.15 -10.20
CA ILE A 240 6.26 11.91 -11.36
C ILE A 240 5.65 13.26 -10.97
N GLY A 241 5.53 13.53 -9.68
CA GLY A 241 5.04 14.78 -9.15
C GLY A 241 4.62 14.66 -7.69
N GLY A 242 3.95 15.70 -7.20
CA GLY A 242 3.37 15.69 -5.87
C GLY A 242 2.38 16.83 -5.67
N THR A 243 1.69 16.78 -4.54
CA THR A 243 0.66 17.73 -4.10
C THR A 243 1.08 18.41 -2.81
N GLY A 244 0.47 19.57 -2.51
CA GLY A 244 0.76 20.32 -1.29
C GLY A 244 2.22 20.76 -1.20
N LEU A 245 2.92 20.34 -0.14
CA LEU A 245 4.35 20.63 0.06
C LEU A 245 5.28 19.95 -0.96
N PHE A 246 4.79 18.94 -1.69
CA PHE A 246 5.59 18.19 -2.67
C PHE A 246 5.31 18.59 -4.13
N VAL A 247 4.71 19.76 -4.37
CA VAL A 247 4.51 20.26 -5.73
C VAL A 247 5.86 20.42 -6.44
N GLY A 248 6.01 19.76 -7.59
CA GLY A 248 7.27 19.76 -8.35
C GLY A 248 8.32 18.76 -7.83
N ALA A 249 7.94 17.85 -6.92
CA ALA A 249 8.81 16.77 -6.49
C ALA A 249 9.12 15.81 -7.65
N VAL A 250 10.40 15.49 -7.80
CA VAL A 250 10.94 14.54 -8.77
C VAL A 250 12.01 13.72 -8.05
N GLY A 251 12.10 12.44 -8.41
CA GLY A 251 13.00 11.54 -7.75
C GLY A 251 12.66 10.08 -8.01
N TYR A 252 13.16 9.23 -7.13
CA TYR A 252 13.03 7.78 -7.24
C TYR A 252 12.60 7.17 -5.93
N VAL A 253 11.90 6.05 -6.01
CA VAL A 253 11.41 5.27 -4.89
C VAL A 253 11.78 3.80 -5.12
N ASP A 254 12.20 3.11 -4.08
CA ASP A 254 12.37 1.66 -4.11
C ASP A 254 11.44 1.04 -3.05
N VAL A 255 10.58 0.13 -3.49
CA VAL A 255 9.60 -0.54 -2.64
C VAL A 255 10.04 -1.98 -2.44
N THR A 256 10.37 -2.33 -1.19
CA THR A 256 10.77 -3.68 -0.80
C THR A 256 9.76 -4.28 0.16
N THR A 257 9.19 -5.43 -0.19
CA THR A 257 8.28 -6.15 0.73
C THR A 257 9.09 -6.94 1.75
N ILE A 258 8.85 -6.73 3.04
CA ILE A 258 9.56 -7.40 4.15
C ILE A 258 8.71 -8.53 4.74
N THR A 259 7.39 -8.32 4.84
CA THR A 259 6.44 -9.31 5.31
C THR A 259 5.24 -9.30 4.39
N GLY A 260 4.60 -10.44 4.18
CA GLY A 260 3.36 -10.53 3.40
C GLY A 260 2.26 -11.25 4.15
N SER A 261 1.02 -11.02 3.70
CA SER A 261 -0.12 -11.82 4.10
C SER A 261 -0.19 -13.08 3.24
N THR A 262 -0.72 -14.16 3.80
CA THR A 262 -1.05 -15.36 3.03
C THR A 262 -2.45 -15.25 2.46
N LEU A 263 -2.67 -15.80 1.28
CA LEU A 263 -4.02 -15.94 0.75
C LEU A 263 -4.81 -16.95 1.60
N THR A 264 -6.14 -16.82 1.59
CA THR A 264 -7.01 -17.83 2.17
C THR A 264 -6.71 -19.14 1.46
N PRO A 265 -6.35 -20.21 2.20
CA PRO A 265 -5.90 -21.44 1.61
C PRO A 265 -7.00 -22.02 0.73
N ALA A 266 -6.72 -22.14 -0.56
CA ALA A 266 -7.58 -22.83 -1.51
C ALA A 266 -7.46 -24.33 -1.26
N ARG A 267 -8.26 -24.88 -0.34
CA ARG A 267 -8.29 -26.33 -0.13
C ARG A 267 -9.14 -26.97 -1.23
N ASP A 268 -8.51 -27.69 -2.16
CA ASP A 268 -9.24 -28.63 -3.02
C ASP A 268 -9.82 -29.73 -2.12
N ARG A 269 -11.15 -29.78 -2.01
CA ARG A 269 -11.87 -30.70 -1.11
C ARG A 269 -11.81 -32.16 -1.57
N ASN A 270 -11.00 -32.45 -2.58
CA ASN A 270 -11.23 -33.57 -3.47
C ASN A 270 -9.98 -34.48 -3.59
N VAL A 271 -8.92 -34.19 -2.83
CA VAL A 271 -7.73 -35.05 -2.70
C VAL A 271 -7.98 -36.27 -1.79
N ASP A 272 -8.95 -36.20 -0.87
CA ASP A 272 -9.21 -37.29 0.09
C ASP A 272 -10.30 -38.28 -0.36
N ASN A 273 -10.99 -38.05 -1.50
CA ASN A 273 -12.14 -38.86 -1.93
C ASN A 273 -11.85 -39.80 -3.12
N ARG A 274 -10.67 -40.44 -3.16
CA ARG A 274 -10.42 -41.53 -4.12
C ARG A 274 -11.22 -42.83 -3.86
N ARG A 275 -12.11 -42.88 -2.85
CA ARG A 275 -12.80 -44.11 -2.46
C ARG A 275 -14.33 -44.13 -2.52
N SER A 276 -15.01 -43.05 -2.92
CA SER A 276 -16.49 -43.10 -3.00
C SER A 276 -17.00 -42.52 -4.31
N GLY A 277 -17.34 -43.42 -5.24
CA GLY A 277 -17.86 -43.11 -6.58
C GLY A 277 -19.30 -42.61 -6.60
N LYS A 278 -19.68 -41.65 -5.74
CA LYS A 278 -20.98 -40.98 -5.82
C LYS A 278 -20.87 -39.49 -5.54
N ASP A 279 -21.47 -38.74 -6.46
CA ASP A 279 -21.83 -37.33 -6.44
C ASP A 279 -20.68 -36.31 -6.60
N LYS A 280 -20.56 -35.84 -7.84
CA LYS A 280 -19.87 -34.61 -8.25
C LYS A 280 -20.52 -33.39 -7.59
N ARG A 281 -20.27 -33.18 -6.31
CA ARG A 281 -20.58 -31.90 -5.65
C ARG A 281 -19.34 -31.02 -5.72
N ASP A 282 -19.53 -29.87 -6.37
CA ASP A 282 -18.70 -28.67 -6.45
C ASP A 282 -17.41 -28.73 -5.63
N ALA A 283 -16.27 -28.71 -6.33
CA ALA A 283 -14.97 -28.44 -5.73
C ALA A 283 -14.92 -26.95 -5.31
N GLY A 284 -15.68 -26.59 -4.29
CA GLY A 284 -15.64 -25.26 -3.71
C GLY A 284 -14.33 -25.06 -2.95
N ILE A 285 -13.60 -24.01 -3.31
CA ILE A 285 -12.55 -23.46 -2.44
C ILE A 285 -13.23 -23.05 -1.13
N LEU A 286 -12.91 -23.75 -0.04
CA LEU A 286 -13.35 -23.34 1.29
C LEU A 286 -12.53 -22.13 1.73
N SER A 287 -13.03 -20.93 1.48
CA SER A 287 -12.50 -19.66 2.01
C SER A 287 -12.77 -19.45 3.50
N ASN A 288 -13.04 -20.52 4.27
CA ASN A 288 -13.47 -20.47 5.67
C ASN A 288 -12.31 -20.22 6.65
N LEU A 289 -11.09 -20.04 6.15
CA LEU A 289 -9.90 -19.76 6.95
C LEU A 289 -9.52 -18.30 6.71
N PRO A 290 -9.39 -17.47 7.75
CA PRO A 290 -9.02 -16.05 7.59
C PRO A 290 -7.64 -15.94 6.94
N GLN A 291 -7.42 -14.93 6.08
CA GLN A 291 -6.05 -14.58 5.66
C GLN A 291 -5.29 -14.14 6.91
N ALA A 292 -4.01 -14.49 6.99
CA ALA A 292 -3.18 -14.17 8.12
C ALA A 292 -1.99 -13.32 7.68
N GLY A 293 -1.60 -12.39 8.56
CA GLY A 293 -0.40 -11.58 8.39
C GLY A 293 -0.65 -10.20 7.82
N TYR A 294 0.34 -9.34 8.00
CA TYR A 294 0.38 -7.98 7.52
C TYR A 294 1.37 -7.87 6.36
N ILE A 295 1.03 -7.06 5.37
CA ILE A 295 1.97 -6.68 4.32
C ILE A 295 2.77 -5.50 4.86
N THR A 296 4.08 -5.70 5.04
CA THR A 296 5.01 -4.64 5.46
C THR A 296 5.95 -4.33 4.32
N GLN A 297 5.99 -3.08 3.89
CA GLN A 297 6.86 -2.61 2.81
C GLN A 297 7.80 -1.53 3.34
N LYS A 298 9.09 -1.65 3.03
CA LYS A 298 10.05 -0.57 3.18
C LYS A 298 10.08 0.26 1.91
N ILE A 299 9.89 1.56 2.06
CA ILE A 299 9.82 2.52 0.97
C ILE A 299 11.01 3.44 1.12
N ASN A 300 12.03 3.28 0.27
CA ASN A 300 13.18 4.17 0.24
C ASN A 300 12.90 5.27 -0.78
N VAL A 301 12.85 6.52 -0.32
CA VAL A 301 12.48 7.67 -1.13
C VAL A 301 13.70 8.56 -1.30
N VAL A 302 13.95 8.99 -2.54
CA VAL A 302 15.01 9.93 -2.91
C VAL A 302 14.39 11.03 -3.75
N THR A 303 14.41 12.28 -3.29
CA THR A 303 13.73 13.39 -3.98
C THR A 303 14.52 14.71 -3.93
N ASN A 304 14.14 15.65 -4.80
CA ASN A 304 14.62 17.04 -4.79
C ASN A 304 13.93 17.94 -3.73
N VAL A 305 12.98 17.41 -2.95
CA VAL A 305 12.21 18.14 -1.92
C VAL A 305 12.45 17.49 -0.54
N PRO A 306 12.54 18.27 0.56
CA PRO A 306 12.72 17.73 1.89
C PRO A 306 11.59 16.80 2.32
N LEU A 307 11.95 15.70 2.97
CA LEU A 307 11.05 14.63 3.40
C LEU A 307 10.82 14.69 4.92
N PRO A 308 9.56 14.84 5.40
CA PRO A 308 9.26 14.92 6.82
C PRO A 308 9.47 13.58 7.54
N VAL A 309 9.59 13.63 8.87
CA VAL A 309 9.59 12.43 9.71
C VAL A 309 8.18 11.85 9.71
N ALA A 310 8.08 10.52 9.64
CA ALA A 310 6.79 9.86 9.88
C ALA A 310 6.50 9.81 11.39
N PRO A 311 5.22 9.81 11.79
CA PRO A 311 4.82 9.71 13.18
C PRO A 311 4.96 8.29 13.74
#